data_AF-A0A812N702-F1
#
_entry.id   AF-A0A812N702-F1
#
_cell.length_a   1.000
_cell.length_b   1.000
_cell.length_c   1.000
_cell.angle_alpha   90.00
_cell.angle_beta   90.00
_cell.angle_gamma   90.00
#
_symmetry.space_group_name_H-M   'P 1'
#
loop_
_entity.id
_entity.type
_entity.pdbx_description
1 polymer ?
#
loop_
_entity_poly.entity_id
_entity_poly.type
_entity_poly.pdbx_seq_one_letter_code
_entity_poly.pdbx_strand_id
1 'polypeptide(L)'
;MYSTQNYGEQPQTQPAGPSYGYQQGPYQGGYQGGYQGQYQGPPAGHPQGPYGGYGQVGNAPPHPGGQQAQNNPAPQKGALGFAMNPDWSQYFFAASCSIMLGAFIGGLCLFFSFELVDFLETCYILLFGGVLALMDTPCFKTMKTVKDHREYFSKYIGILTRVTGKGVAFLFLSCSLFSTMWDNLESTFMKFLAFVLCLLPTLVGIAALVIGFIKSQKLNKAKEALSSQITDSVGTLYDQYARTYPGLHGGLTMVEFSDLTDKLAGFKWEDTDLKLIFNALVSNPIWRSNPTGFGAGGQPTVDFARIPREDLVGWVRGGIVWL
;
A
#
# COMPACT_ATOMS: atom_id res chain seq x y z
N MET A 1 -44.95 39.16 3.84
CA MET A 1 -44.29 39.74 5.02
C MET A 1 -43.58 38.61 5.76
N TYR A 2 -42.29 38.38 5.46
CA TYR A 2 -41.46 37.46 6.21
C TYR A 2 -40.34 38.27 6.85
N SER A 3 -40.26 38.18 8.17
CA SER A 3 -39.33 38.91 9.02
C SER A 3 -37.96 38.22 8.96
N THR A 4 -36.95 38.89 8.41
CA THR A 4 -35.54 38.49 8.47
C THR A 4 -34.99 38.85 9.85
N GLN A 5 -34.78 37.84 10.69
CA GLN A 5 -34.04 37.95 11.94
C GLN A 5 -32.54 38.07 11.64
N ASN A 6 -32.00 39.22 12.04
CA ASN A 6 -30.61 39.60 11.94
C ASN A 6 -29.85 38.99 13.13
N TYR A 7 -29.00 37.98 12.88
CA TYR A 7 -28.12 37.42 13.91
C TYR A 7 -26.83 38.25 13.96
N GLY A 8 -26.68 39.01 15.05
CA GLY A 8 -25.48 39.79 15.33
C GLY A 8 -24.28 38.89 15.63
N GLU A 9 -23.18 39.15 14.94
CA GLU A 9 -21.87 38.56 15.20
C GLU A 9 -21.33 39.07 16.55
N GLN A 10 -21.04 38.15 17.47
CA GLN A 10 -20.25 38.45 18.66
C GLN A 10 -18.76 38.23 18.33
N PRO A 11 -17.86 39.17 18.66
CA PRO A 11 -16.43 38.97 18.48
C PRO A 11 -15.91 37.91 19.46
N GLN A 12 -15.37 36.83 18.90
CA GLN A 12 -14.74 35.74 19.64
C GLN A 12 -13.36 36.20 20.12
N THR A 13 -13.22 36.50 21.41
CA THR A 13 -11.93 36.71 22.07
C THR A 13 -11.20 35.37 22.21
N GLN A 14 -10.16 35.18 21.40
CA GLN A 14 -9.22 34.06 21.55
C GLN A 14 -8.40 34.23 22.84
N PRO A 15 -8.35 33.23 23.73
CA PRO A 15 -7.40 33.22 24.84
C PRO A 15 -5.99 32.96 24.30
N ALA A 16 -5.05 33.82 24.68
CA ALA A 16 -3.63 33.69 24.38
C ALA A 16 -3.08 32.38 24.96
N GLY A 17 -2.70 31.46 24.07
CA GLY A 17 -2.00 30.22 24.44
C GLY A 17 -0.55 30.49 24.89
N PRO A 18 0.04 29.61 25.71
CA PRO A 18 1.39 29.75 26.21
C PRO A 18 2.43 29.68 25.09
N SER A 19 3.38 30.61 25.12
CA SER A 19 4.55 30.68 24.25
C SER A 19 5.50 29.52 24.55
N TYR A 20 5.61 28.57 23.62
CA TYR A 20 6.66 27.55 23.67
C TYR A 20 7.95 28.17 23.09
N GLY A 21 8.79 28.69 23.99
CA GLY A 21 10.15 29.09 23.65
C GLY A 21 11.00 27.85 23.36
N TYR A 22 11.35 27.64 22.09
CA TYR A 22 12.40 26.71 21.71
C TYR A 22 13.75 27.30 22.16
N GLN A 23 14.25 26.82 23.29
CA GLN A 23 15.61 27.08 23.74
C GLN A 23 16.57 26.23 22.89
N GLN A 24 17.17 26.84 21.87
CA GLN A 24 18.26 26.24 21.11
C GLN A 24 19.49 26.13 22.02
N GLY A 25 19.82 24.92 22.44
CA GLY A 25 21.11 24.61 23.07
C GLY A 25 22.20 24.43 22.01
N PRO A 26 23.42 24.96 22.22
CA PRO A 26 24.52 24.76 21.30
C PRO A 26 25.09 23.34 21.46
N TYR A 27 24.88 22.49 20.45
CA TYR A 27 25.61 21.23 20.31
C TYR A 27 27.01 21.52 19.74
N GLN A 28 28.01 21.51 20.62
CA GLN A 28 29.42 21.52 20.27
C GLN A 28 29.88 20.05 20.13
N GLY A 29 29.77 19.51 18.92
CA GLY A 29 30.22 18.15 18.59
C GLY A 29 31.62 18.17 17.97
N GLY A 30 32.65 17.96 18.79
CA GLY A 30 34.00 17.66 18.34
C GLY A 30 34.24 16.15 18.29
N TYR A 31 34.32 15.59 17.08
CA TYR A 31 34.89 14.24 16.86
C TYR A 31 35.83 14.31 15.66
N GLN A 32 37.12 14.45 15.97
CA GLN A 32 38.23 14.28 15.04
C GLN A 32 38.73 12.84 15.19
N GLY A 33 38.24 11.93 14.35
CA GLY A 33 38.65 10.54 14.30
C GLY A 33 39.49 10.27 13.05
N GLY A 34 40.80 10.45 13.14
CA GLY A 34 41.76 10.04 12.11
C GLY A 34 42.18 8.59 12.33
N TYR A 35 41.76 7.69 11.44
CA TYR A 35 42.34 6.34 11.34
C TYR A 35 43.30 6.30 10.14
N GLN A 36 44.60 6.45 10.42
CA GLN A 36 45.66 6.03 9.51
C GLN A 36 45.87 4.52 9.68
N GLY A 37 45.46 3.75 8.68
CA GLY A 37 45.79 2.33 8.56
C GLY A 37 47.21 2.17 8.01
N GLN A 38 48.15 1.81 8.88
CA GLN A 38 49.52 1.45 8.52
C GLN A 38 49.55 -0.03 8.14
N TYR A 39 49.78 -0.31 6.86
CA TYR A 39 50.11 -1.65 6.37
C TYR A 39 51.46 -2.08 6.93
N GLN A 40 51.48 -3.15 7.72
CA GLN A 40 52.71 -3.82 8.15
C GLN A 40 52.66 -5.26 7.63
N GLY A 41 53.56 -5.54 6.68
CA GLY A 41 53.71 -6.84 6.03
C GLY A 41 54.31 -7.93 6.95
N PRO A 42 54.40 -9.17 6.46
CA PRO A 42 54.78 -10.32 7.26
C PRO A 42 56.31 -10.43 7.44
N PRO A 43 56.82 -10.70 8.65
CA PRO A 43 58.18 -11.18 8.81
C PRO A 43 58.23 -12.71 8.78
N ALA A 44 59.07 -13.21 7.88
CA ALA A 44 59.57 -14.58 7.86
C ALA A 44 60.54 -14.83 9.04
N GLY A 45 60.59 -16.07 9.53
CA GLY A 45 61.72 -16.56 10.33
C GLY A 45 61.36 -17.61 11.38
N HIS A 46 61.70 -18.87 11.09
CA HIS A 46 61.86 -19.94 12.09
C HIS A 46 63.03 -19.64 13.05
N PRO A 47 63.09 -20.26 14.26
CA PRO A 47 63.82 -21.53 14.39
C PRO A 47 63.17 -22.58 15.31
N GLN A 48 63.62 -23.82 15.10
CA GLN A 48 63.27 -25.06 15.79
C GLN A 48 63.64 -25.06 17.28
N GLY A 49 62.82 -25.75 18.08
CA GLY A 49 63.11 -26.16 19.45
C GLY A 49 62.49 -27.53 19.75
N PRO A 50 63.22 -28.51 20.33
CA PRO A 50 62.74 -29.88 20.51
C PRO A 50 62.48 -30.24 21.98
N TYR A 51 61.23 -30.54 22.38
CA TYR A 51 60.81 -31.25 23.60
C TYR A 51 59.27 -31.41 23.45
N GLY A 52 58.59 -32.56 23.43
CA GLY A 52 58.71 -33.74 24.28
C GLY A 52 57.58 -33.70 25.31
N GLY A 53 56.47 -34.43 25.14
CA GLY A 53 55.52 -34.67 26.24
C GLY A 53 54.04 -34.86 25.89
N TYR A 54 53.63 -36.13 25.79
CA TYR A 54 52.35 -36.76 26.19
C TYR A 54 51.02 -35.97 26.16
N GLY A 55 50.13 -36.44 25.27
CA GLY A 55 48.80 -36.93 25.67
C GLY A 55 47.69 -35.91 25.93
N GLN A 56 46.79 -35.73 24.95
CA GLN A 56 45.38 -35.53 25.29
C GLN A 56 44.47 -36.07 24.19
N VAL A 57 43.87 -37.22 24.48
CA VAL A 57 42.78 -37.83 23.73
C VAL A 57 41.50 -37.16 24.21
N GLY A 58 41.02 -36.16 23.45
CA GLY A 58 39.78 -35.45 23.73
C GLY A 58 38.70 -35.83 22.73
N ASN A 59 37.87 -36.81 23.09
CA ASN A 59 36.64 -37.18 22.40
C ASN A 59 35.71 -35.95 22.27
N ALA A 60 35.54 -35.44 21.05
CA ALA A 60 34.43 -34.55 20.72
C ALA A 60 33.17 -35.41 20.43
N PRO A 61 32.03 -35.15 21.08
CA PRO A 61 30.80 -35.88 20.80
C PRO A 61 30.21 -35.50 19.42
N PRO A 62 29.58 -36.44 18.71
CA PRO A 62 28.92 -36.16 17.44
C PRO A 62 27.71 -35.26 17.67
N HIS A 63 27.75 -34.04 17.11
CA HIS A 63 26.57 -33.18 17.03
C HIS A 63 25.58 -33.81 16.04
N PRO A 64 24.33 -34.12 16.45
CA PRO A 64 23.31 -34.58 15.53
C PRO A 64 22.92 -33.40 14.64
N GLY A 65 23.26 -33.51 13.36
CA GLY A 65 22.84 -32.60 12.30
C GLY A 65 21.33 -32.64 12.12
N GLY A 66 20.61 -31.87 12.94
CA GLY A 66 19.26 -31.47 12.65
C GLY A 66 19.30 -30.48 11.49
N GLN A 67 19.08 -30.97 10.27
CA GLN A 67 18.67 -30.14 9.15
C GLN A 67 17.36 -29.45 9.55
N GLN A 68 17.45 -28.25 10.12
CA GLN A 68 16.31 -27.34 10.14
C GLN A 68 16.04 -27.03 8.68
N ALA A 69 15.00 -27.68 8.15
CA ALA A 69 14.37 -27.31 6.90
C ALA A 69 13.88 -25.87 7.07
N GLN A 70 14.78 -24.94 6.79
CA GLN A 70 14.50 -23.53 6.65
C GLN A 70 13.63 -23.42 5.39
N ASN A 71 12.33 -23.61 5.60
CA ASN A 71 11.26 -23.26 4.68
C ASN A 71 11.38 -21.74 4.49
N ASN A 72 12.34 -21.32 3.67
CA ASN A 72 12.41 -19.96 3.19
C ASN A 72 11.18 -19.80 2.30
N PRO A 73 10.14 -19.05 2.73
CA PRO A 73 9.04 -18.75 1.84
C PRO A 73 9.64 -18.07 0.60
N ALA A 74 9.32 -18.61 -0.57
CA ALA A 74 9.82 -18.08 -1.84
C ALA A 74 9.62 -16.55 -1.87
N PRO A 75 10.62 -15.76 -2.29
CA PRO A 75 10.55 -14.32 -2.24
C PRO A 75 9.33 -13.84 -3.03
N GLN A 76 8.30 -13.36 -2.31
CA GLN A 76 7.14 -12.72 -2.90
C GLN A 76 7.62 -11.43 -3.56
N LYS A 77 7.91 -11.51 -4.87
CA LYS A 77 8.30 -10.36 -5.70
C LYS A 77 7.29 -9.24 -5.49
N GLY A 78 7.77 -8.14 -4.89
CA GLY A 78 7.05 -6.90 -4.67
C GLY A 78 6.58 -6.31 -5.99
N ALA A 79 5.43 -6.77 -6.46
CA ALA A 79 4.63 -6.00 -7.40
C ALA A 79 3.84 -5.02 -6.54
N LEU A 80 4.13 -3.73 -6.70
CA LEU A 80 3.36 -2.59 -6.18
C LEU A 80 1.92 -2.53 -6.71
N GLY A 81 1.46 -3.58 -7.39
CA GLY A 81 0.07 -3.83 -7.68
C GLY A 81 -0.56 -4.56 -6.51
N PHE A 82 -1.58 -3.97 -5.91
CA PHE A 82 -2.46 -4.61 -4.94
C PHE A 82 -2.77 -6.02 -5.40
N ALA A 83 -2.14 -6.99 -4.76
CA ALA A 83 -2.35 -8.40 -5.03
C ALA A 83 -3.68 -8.78 -4.42
N MET A 84 -4.78 -8.26 -4.99
CA MET A 84 -6.07 -8.91 -4.88
C MET A 84 -5.88 -10.38 -5.23
N ASN A 85 -6.69 -11.26 -4.63
CA ASN A 85 -6.73 -12.65 -5.07
C ASN A 85 -6.75 -12.66 -6.60
N PRO A 86 -5.86 -13.43 -7.25
CA PRO A 86 -5.65 -13.36 -8.71
C PRO A 86 -6.98 -13.44 -9.50
N ASP A 87 -7.98 -14.05 -8.91
CA ASP A 87 -9.36 -14.15 -9.40
C ASP A 87 -10.04 -12.78 -9.53
N TRP A 88 -9.91 -11.88 -8.55
CA TRP A 88 -10.54 -10.55 -8.56
C TRP A 88 -9.98 -9.63 -9.66
N SER A 89 -8.66 -9.68 -9.89
CA SER A 89 -8.01 -8.88 -10.93
C SER A 89 -8.56 -9.17 -12.32
N GLN A 90 -8.98 -10.41 -12.58
CA GLN A 90 -9.53 -10.80 -13.88
C GLN A 90 -10.90 -10.17 -14.13
N TYR A 91 -11.75 -10.08 -13.10
CA TYR A 91 -13.06 -9.43 -13.21
C TYR A 91 -12.94 -7.93 -13.45
N PHE A 92 -12.01 -7.25 -12.77
CA PHE A 92 -11.74 -5.84 -13.03
C PHE A 92 -11.22 -5.59 -14.44
N PHE A 93 -10.29 -6.43 -14.90
CA PHE A 93 -9.77 -6.34 -16.27
C PHE A 93 -10.89 -6.56 -17.31
N ALA A 94 -11.74 -7.57 -17.13
CA ALA A 94 -12.87 -7.84 -18.00
C ALA A 94 -13.86 -6.65 -18.04
N ALA A 95 -14.13 -6.03 -16.89
CA ALA A 95 -14.95 -4.83 -16.78
C ALA A 95 -14.33 -3.63 -17.51
N SER A 96 -13.01 -3.44 -17.42
CA SER A 96 -12.34 -2.37 -18.17
C SER A 96 -12.42 -2.61 -19.67
N CYS A 97 -12.21 -3.85 -20.12
CA CYS A 97 -12.35 -4.21 -21.53
C CYS A 97 -13.78 -3.99 -22.05
N SER A 98 -14.82 -4.26 -21.24
CA SER A 98 -16.20 -4.01 -21.66
C SER A 98 -16.51 -2.52 -21.79
N ILE A 99 -16.00 -1.68 -20.86
CA ILE A 99 -16.08 -0.21 -20.97
C ILE A 99 -15.38 0.27 -22.23
N MET A 100 -14.14 -0.19 -22.48
CA MET A 100 -13.38 0.21 -23.67
C MET A 100 -14.11 -0.18 -24.97
N LEU A 101 -14.64 -1.41 -25.03
CA LEU A 101 -15.37 -1.88 -26.20
C LEU A 101 -16.66 -1.07 -26.42
N GLY A 102 -17.42 -0.79 -25.36
CA GLY A 102 -18.63 0.03 -25.46
C GLY A 102 -18.32 1.47 -25.85
N ALA A 103 -17.30 2.08 -25.25
CA ALA A 103 -16.87 3.43 -25.60
C ALA A 103 -16.33 3.53 -27.05
N PHE A 104 -15.64 2.49 -27.54
CA PHE A 104 -15.16 2.43 -28.92
C PHE A 104 -16.33 2.32 -29.91
N ILE A 105 -17.27 1.39 -29.67
CA ILE A 105 -18.44 1.22 -30.55
C ILE A 105 -19.33 2.46 -30.52
N GLY A 106 -19.65 2.96 -29.32
CA GLY A 106 -20.46 4.17 -29.13
C GLY A 106 -19.79 5.39 -29.77
N GLY A 107 -18.50 5.58 -29.55
CA GLY A 107 -17.73 6.66 -30.15
C GLY A 107 -17.73 6.62 -31.68
N LEU A 108 -17.60 5.43 -32.30
CA LEU A 108 -17.71 5.32 -33.77
C LEU A 108 -19.10 5.74 -34.27
N CYS A 109 -20.18 5.31 -33.60
CA CYS A 109 -21.53 5.71 -33.97
C CYS A 109 -21.73 7.24 -33.87
N LEU A 110 -21.33 7.83 -32.74
CA LEU A 110 -21.45 9.28 -32.48
C LEU A 110 -20.63 10.11 -33.47
N PHE A 111 -19.44 9.62 -33.83
CA PHE A 111 -18.59 10.26 -34.82
C PHE A 111 -19.28 10.35 -36.19
N PHE A 112 -19.95 9.29 -36.64
CA PHE A 112 -20.70 9.30 -37.91
C PHE A 112 -21.99 10.13 -37.83
N SER A 113 -22.59 10.26 -36.64
CA SER A 113 -23.74 11.15 -36.40
C SER A 113 -23.34 12.64 -36.28
N PHE A 114 -22.05 12.97 -36.31
CA PHE A 114 -21.51 14.33 -36.09
C PHE A 114 -21.84 14.94 -34.72
N GLU A 115 -22.09 14.11 -33.72
CA GLU A 115 -22.31 14.51 -32.31
C GLU A 115 -20.94 14.63 -31.60
N LEU A 116 -20.18 15.67 -31.95
CA LEU A 116 -18.78 15.81 -31.53
C LEU A 116 -18.59 15.94 -30.02
N VAL A 117 -19.59 16.47 -29.30
CA VAL A 117 -19.52 16.64 -27.84
C VAL A 117 -19.59 15.27 -27.15
N ASP A 118 -20.56 14.44 -27.53
CA ASP A 118 -20.70 13.07 -27.03
C ASP A 118 -19.55 12.16 -27.51
N PHE A 119 -19.03 12.40 -28.71
CA PHE A 119 -17.81 11.73 -29.18
C PHE A 119 -16.59 12.05 -28.30
N LEU A 120 -16.45 13.31 -27.87
CA LEU A 120 -15.38 13.70 -26.94
C LEU A 120 -15.54 13.04 -25.57
N GLU A 121 -16.77 12.94 -25.05
CA GLU A 121 -17.08 12.22 -23.81
C GLU A 121 -16.72 10.73 -23.93
N THR A 122 -17.10 10.07 -25.02
CA THR A 122 -16.75 8.65 -25.23
C THR A 122 -15.24 8.44 -25.41
N CYS A 123 -14.51 9.38 -26.00
CA CYS A 123 -13.05 9.36 -26.04
C CYS A 123 -12.44 9.43 -24.63
N TYR A 124 -12.98 10.27 -23.75
CA TYR A 124 -12.57 10.36 -22.35
C TYR A 124 -12.84 9.03 -21.63
N ILE A 125 -14.02 8.44 -21.79
CA ILE A 125 -14.38 7.14 -21.20
C ILE A 125 -13.44 6.04 -21.71
N LEU A 126 -13.11 6.03 -23.00
CA LEU A 126 -12.18 5.07 -23.61
C LEU A 126 -10.78 5.18 -22.99
N LEU A 127 -10.27 6.40 -22.80
CA LEU A 127 -8.97 6.64 -22.19
C LEU A 127 -8.95 6.15 -20.73
N PHE A 128 -9.94 6.53 -19.92
CA PHE A 128 -10.02 6.10 -18.52
C PHE A 128 -10.26 4.59 -18.38
N GLY A 129 -11.08 3.99 -19.25
CA GLY A 129 -11.23 2.54 -19.35
C GLY A 129 -9.90 1.85 -19.68
N GLY A 130 -9.09 2.44 -20.57
CA GLY A 130 -7.75 1.97 -20.88
C GLY A 130 -6.77 2.05 -19.69
N VAL A 131 -6.81 3.14 -18.92
CA VAL A 131 -6.01 3.27 -17.68
C VAL A 131 -6.40 2.19 -16.67
N LEU A 132 -7.69 1.95 -16.46
CA LEU A 132 -8.16 0.87 -15.58
C LEU A 132 -7.71 -0.51 -16.08
N ALA A 133 -7.85 -0.77 -17.39
CA ALA A 133 -7.40 -2.02 -17.99
C ALA A 133 -5.89 -2.23 -17.77
N LEU A 134 -5.07 -1.19 -17.95
CA LEU A 134 -3.63 -1.25 -17.73
C LEU A 134 -3.28 -1.55 -16.26
N MET A 135 -4.03 -0.98 -15.31
CA MET A 135 -3.82 -1.21 -13.87
C MET A 135 -4.16 -2.63 -13.44
N ASP A 136 -5.13 -3.26 -14.11
CA ASP A 136 -5.69 -4.58 -13.77
C ASP A 136 -5.21 -5.71 -14.68
N THR A 137 -4.38 -5.43 -15.68
CA THR A 137 -3.90 -6.47 -16.61
C THR A 137 -3.03 -7.52 -15.90
N PRO A 138 -3.42 -8.81 -15.89
CA PRO A 138 -2.63 -9.87 -15.27
C PRO A 138 -1.39 -10.27 -16.09
N CYS A 139 -1.39 -9.97 -17.40
CA CYS A 139 -0.46 -10.54 -18.39
C CYS A 139 0.92 -9.86 -18.44
N PHE A 140 1.07 -8.62 -17.98
CA PHE A 140 2.30 -7.84 -18.18
C PHE A 140 3.33 -7.94 -17.05
N LYS A 141 3.37 -9.07 -16.33
CA LYS A 141 4.35 -9.27 -15.24
C LYS A 141 5.80 -9.29 -15.74
N THR A 142 6.02 -9.60 -17.02
CA THR A 142 7.35 -9.76 -17.63
C THR A 142 7.86 -8.48 -18.30
N MET A 143 6.98 -7.57 -18.73
CA MET A 143 7.40 -6.37 -19.46
C MET A 143 7.76 -5.23 -18.50
N LYS A 144 9.02 -4.76 -18.56
CA LYS A 144 9.53 -3.68 -17.68
C LYS A 144 8.76 -2.38 -17.86
N THR A 145 8.49 -1.98 -19.11
CA THR A 145 7.79 -0.72 -19.44
C THR A 145 6.41 -0.60 -18.79
N VAL A 146 5.65 -1.70 -18.72
CA VAL A 146 4.31 -1.66 -18.12
C VAL A 146 4.39 -1.46 -16.60
N LYS A 147 5.42 -1.97 -15.94
CA LYS A 147 5.64 -1.74 -14.51
C LYS A 147 5.93 -0.28 -14.22
N ASP A 148 6.80 0.33 -15.01
CA ASP A 148 7.17 1.74 -14.84
C ASP A 148 5.94 2.64 -14.98
N HIS A 149 5.12 2.45 -16.03
CA HIS A 149 3.87 3.20 -16.20
C HIS A 149 2.86 2.95 -15.08
N ARG A 150 2.70 1.70 -14.64
CA ARG A 150 1.81 1.37 -13.52
C ARG A 150 2.22 2.08 -12.24
N GLU A 151 3.52 2.17 -11.98
CA GLU A 151 4.06 2.89 -10.84
C GLU A 151 3.77 4.39 -10.93
N TYR A 152 3.94 4.99 -12.11
CA TYR A 152 3.56 6.39 -12.35
C TYR A 152 2.07 6.64 -12.07
N PHE A 153 1.17 5.83 -12.66
CA PHE A 153 -0.27 5.99 -12.40
C PHE A 153 -0.63 5.79 -10.93
N SER A 154 0.02 4.83 -10.26
CA SER A 154 -0.22 4.57 -8.83
C SER A 154 0.23 5.74 -7.95
N LYS A 155 1.24 6.49 -8.38
CA LYS A 155 1.74 7.68 -7.70
C LYS A 155 0.82 8.89 -7.90
N TYR A 156 0.33 9.11 -9.11
CA TYR A 156 -0.51 10.28 -9.42
C TYR A 156 -1.97 10.10 -9.01
N ILE A 157 -2.48 8.87 -9.02
CA ILE A 157 -3.89 8.61 -8.72
C ILE A 157 -4.04 7.63 -7.56
N GLY A 158 -3.50 8.04 -6.41
CA GLY A 158 -3.55 7.27 -5.16
C GLY A 158 -4.97 6.95 -4.65
N ILE A 159 -6.00 7.56 -5.24
CA ILE A 159 -7.41 7.20 -4.98
C ILE A 159 -7.84 6.01 -5.85
N LEU A 160 -7.48 5.98 -7.14
CA LEU A 160 -7.79 4.88 -8.07
C LEU A 160 -7.05 3.58 -7.73
N THR A 161 -6.02 3.65 -6.92
CA THR A 161 -5.30 2.47 -6.44
C THR A 161 -6.06 1.72 -5.34
N ARG A 162 -6.97 2.41 -4.64
CA ARG A 162 -7.79 1.82 -3.58
C ARG A 162 -8.98 1.06 -4.17
N VAL A 163 -9.42 0.02 -3.48
CA VAL A 163 -10.51 -0.84 -3.97
C VAL A 163 -11.79 -0.03 -4.11
N THR A 164 -12.09 0.81 -3.13
CA THR A 164 -13.25 1.70 -3.16
C THR A 164 -13.15 2.71 -4.32
N GLY A 165 -11.97 3.30 -4.55
CA GLY A 165 -11.78 4.27 -5.63
C GLY A 165 -11.96 3.65 -7.02
N LYS A 166 -11.49 2.41 -7.23
CA LYS A 166 -11.79 1.65 -8.45
C LYS A 166 -13.28 1.41 -8.62
N GLY A 167 -13.95 0.96 -7.55
CA GLY A 167 -15.40 0.71 -7.58
C GLY A 167 -16.19 1.94 -8.01
N VAL A 168 -15.87 3.10 -7.43
CA VAL A 168 -16.47 4.39 -7.81
C VAL A 168 -16.15 4.76 -9.26
N ALA A 169 -14.92 4.55 -9.72
CA ALA A 169 -14.55 4.83 -11.12
C ALA A 169 -15.30 3.93 -12.11
N PHE A 170 -15.44 2.63 -11.82
CA PHE A 170 -16.22 1.72 -12.66
C PHE A 170 -17.69 2.12 -12.74
N LEU A 171 -18.30 2.51 -11.61
CA LEU A 171 -19.68 2.99 -11.59
C LEU A 171 -19.86 4.29 -12.35
N PHE A 172 -18.94 5.23 -12.17
CA PHE A 172 -18.98 6.50 -12.89
C PHE A 172 -18.86 6.27 -14.40
N LEU A 173 -17.85 5.53 -14.85
CA LEU A 173 -17.63 5.26 -16.27
C LEU A 173 -18.76 4.42 -16.89
N SER A 174 -19.31 3.44 -16.18
CA SER A 174 -20.40 2.62 -16.70
C SER A 174 -21.71 3.42 -16.81
N CYS A 175 -22.02 4.26 -15.82
CA CYS A 175 -23.20 5.14 -15.87
C CYS A 175 -23.08 6.21 -16.95
N SER A 176 -21.92 6.86 -17.08
CA SER A 176 -21.66 7.83 -18.16
C SER A 176 -21.80 7.16 -19.52
N LEU A 177 -21.12 6.02 -19.74
CA LEU A 177 -21.21 5.28 -21.00
C LEU A 177 -22.64 4.86 -21.31
N PHE A 178 -23.39 4.39 -20.30
CA PHE A 178 -24.79 4.02 -20.47
C PHE A 178 -25.64 5.22 -20.88
N SER A 179 -25.50 6.38 -20.23
CA SER A 179 -26.24 7.60 -20.58
C SER A 179 -25.93 8.03 -22.01
N THR A 180 -24.65 8.15 -22.36
CA THR A 180 -24.21 8.58 -23.69
C THR A 180 -24.71 7.64 -24.79
N MET A 181 -24.70 6.32 -24.57
CA MET A 181 -25.22 5.36 -25.55
C MET A 181 -26.75 5.30 -25.59
N TRP A 182 -27.43 5.49 -24.45
CA TRP A 182 -28.88 5.36 -24.36
C TRP A 182 -29.62 6.53 -25.04
N ASP A 183 -29.08 7.74 -24.87
CA ASP A 183 -29.69 8.97 -25.37
C ASP A 183 -29.45 9.17 -26.88
N ASN A 184 -28.27 8.79 -27.37
CA ASN A 184 -27.87 9.08 -28.75
C ASN A 184 -28.14 7.92 -29.74
N LEU A 185 -28.35 6.68 -29.29
CA LEU A 185 -28.54 5.52 -30.19
C LEU A 185 -30.03 5.15 -30.30
N GLU A 186 -30.63 5.39 -31.46
CA GLU A 186 -32.05 5.05 -31.69
C GLU A 186 -32.30 3.53 -31.83
N SER A 187 -31.32 2.79 -32.36
CA SER A 187 -31.48 1.36 -32.63
C SER A 187 -31.66 0.54 -31.36
N THR A 188 -32.76 -0.21 -31.27
CA THR A 188 -33.07 -1.12 -30.15
C THR A 188 -31.93 -2.11 -29.87
N PHE A 189 -31.25 -2.59 -30.93
CA PHE A 189 -30.10 -3.49 -30.79
C PHE A 189 -28.93 -2.81 -30.08
N MET A 190 -28.65 -1.54 -30.41
CA MET A 190 -27.59 -0.78 -29.77
C MET A 190 -27.90 -0.48 -28.30
N LYS A 191 -29.16 -0.17 -27.97
CA LYS A 191 -29.59 0.00 -26.57
C LYS A 191 -29.41 -1.28 -25.75
N PHE A 192 -29.76 -2.43 -26.34
CA PHE A 192 -29.51 -3.73 -25.71
C PHE A 192 -28.02 -3.99 -25.50
N LEU A 193 -27.18 -3.70 -26.51
CA LEU A 193 -25.74 -3.85 -26.40
C LEU A 193 -25.14 -2.92 -25.33
N ALA A 194 -25.59 -1.67 -25.27
CA ALA A 194 -25.19 -0.71 -24.24
C ALA A 194 -25.50 -1.24 -22.83
N PHE A 195 -26.70 -1.79 -22.63
CA PHE A 195 -27.09 -2.40 -21.37
C PHE A 195 -26.15 -3.56 -20.99
N VAL A 196 -25.88 -4.49 -21.91
CA VAL A 196 -25.02 -5.66 -21.64
C VAL A 196 -23.58 -5.24 -21.33
N LEU A 197 -23.02 -4.28 -22.08
CA LEU A 197 -21.65 -3.80 -21.88
C LEU A 197 -21.47 -3.00 -20.59
N CYS A 198 -22.52 -2.31 -20.13
CA CYS A 198 -22.50 -1.52 -18.90
C CYS A 198 -22.88 -2.33 -17.65
N LEU A 199 -23.63 -3.43 -17.80
CA LEU A 199 -24.08 -4.24 -16.66
C LEU A 199 -22.90 -4.86 -15.89
N LEU A 200 -21.96 -5.50 -16.59
CA LEU A 200 -20.79 -6.13 -15.97
C LEU A 200 -19.92 -5.14 -15.17
N PRO A 201 -19.46 -4.00 -15.72
CA PRO A 201 -18.65 -3.04 -14.97
C PRO A 201 -19.42 -2.39 -13.83
N THR A 202 -20.74 -2.19 -13.98
CA THR A 202 -21.60 -1.70 -12.89
C THR A 202 -21.62 -2.69 -11.73
N LEU A 203 -21.86 -3.98 -11.99
CA LEU A 203 -21.88 -5.01 -10.94
C LEU A 203 -20.51 -5.15 -10.24
N VAL A 204 -19.43 -5.15 -11.03
CA VAL A 204 -18.06 -5.16 -10.49
C VAL A 204 -17.78 -3.92 -9.63
N GLY A 205 -18.24 -2.74 -10.08
CA GLY A 205 -18.13 -1.49 -9.34
C GLY A 205 -18.86 -1.52 -7.99
N ILE A 206 -20.11 -2.00 -7.96
CA ILE A 206 -20.90 -2.17 -6.73
C ILE A 206 -20.20 -3.16 -5.79
N ALA A 207 -19.79 -4.32 -6.29
CA ALA A 207 -19.12 -5.35 -5.47
C ALA A 207 -17.84 -4.81 -4.84
N ALA A 208 -17.01 -4.11 -5.63
CA ALA A 208 -15.77 -3.50 -5.15
C ALA A 208 -16.02 -2.45 -4.07
N LEU A 209 -17.04 -1.60 -4.25
CA LEU A 209 -17.43 -0.57 -3.28
C LEU A 209 -17.90 -1.21 -1.97
N VAL A 210 -18.75 -2.23 -2.03
CA VAL A 210 -19.24 -2.95 -0.84
C VAL A 210 -18.09 -3.63 -0.09
N ILE A 211 -17.19 -4.30 -0.81
CA ILE A 211 -16.02 -4.95 -0.21
C ILE A 211 -15.10 -3.91 0.45
N GLY A 212 -14.80 -2.81 -0.24
CA GLY A 212 -14.00 -1.72 0.29
C GLY A 212 -14.61 -1.10 1.55
N PHE A 213 -15.94 -0.91 1.55
CA PHE A 213 -16.68 -0.41 2.70
C PHE A 213 -16.63 -1.37 3.90
N ILE A 214 -16.87 -2.67 3.70
CA ILE A 214 -16.79 -3.68 4.76
C ILE A 214 -15.39 -3.74 5.36
N LYS A 215 -14.34 -3.72 4.52
CA LYS A 215 -12.94 -3.73 4.98
C LYS A 215 -12.60 -2.45 5.74
N SER A 216 -13.05 -1.30 5.26
CA SER A 216 -12.87 -0.01 5.96
C SER A 216 -13.56 -0.01 7.32
N GLN A 217 -14.76 -0.58 7.44
CA GLN A 217 -15.44 -0.72 8.74
C GLN A 217 -14.70 -1.66 9.68
N LYS A 218 -14.20 -2.82 9.20
CA LYS A 218 -13.38 -3.73 10.01
C LYS A 218 -12.13 -3.02 10.52
N LEU A 219 -11.47 -2.25 9.66
CA LEU A 219 -10.27 -1.50 10.03
C LEU A 219 -10.59 -0.43 11.08
N ASN A 220 -11.73 0.26 10.94
CA ASN A 220 -12.18 1.24 11.94
C ASN A 220 -12.53 0.59 13.28
N LYS A 221 -13.16 -0.60 13.29
CA LYS A 221 -13.40 -1.36 14.53
C LYS A 221 -12.10 -1.80 15.20
N ALA A 222 -11.11 -2.24 14.41
CA ALA A 222 -9.77 -2.55 14.94
C ALA A 222 -9.12 -1.28 15.54
N LYS A 223 -9.26 -0.14 14.86
CA LYS A 223 -8.81 1.17 15.36
C LYS A 223 -9.45 1.53 16.69
N GLU A 224 -10.76 1.36 16.83
CA GLU A 224 -11.50 1.66 18.06
C GLU A 224 -11.09 0.74 19.21
N ALA A 225 -10.88 -0.56 18.94
CA ALA A 225 -10.38 -1.51 19.93
C ALA A 225 -8.94 -1.19 20.37
N LEU A 226 -8.08 -0.74 19.46
CA LEU A 226 -6.77 -0.21 19.81
C LEU A 226 -6.90 1.10 20.59
N SER A 227 -7.73 2.04 20.18
CA SER A 227 -7.88 3.32 20.87
C SER A 227 -8.35 3.15 22.32
N SER A 228 -9.30 2.23 22.56
CA SER A 228 -9.89 2.00 23.89
C SER A 228 -8.92 1.35 24.89
N GLN A 229 -8.00 0.51 24.43
CA GLN A 229 -7.03 -0.15 25.30
C GLN A 229 -5.76 0.69 25.55
N ILE A 230 -5.60 1.79 24.80
CA ILE A 230 -4.31 2.42 24.58
C ILE A 230 -4.34 3.94 24.85
N THR A 231 -5.16 4.38 25.80
CA THR A 231 -5.35 5.81 26.10
C THR A 231 -4.02 6.50 26.49
N ASP A 232 -3.07 5.79 27.12
CA ASP A 232 -1.76 6.34 27.50
C ASP A 232 -0.52 5.51 27.06
N SER A 233 -0.69 4.26 26.59
CA SER A 233 0.41 3.29 26.44
C SER A 233 0.67 2.80 25.01
N VAL A 234 0.34 3.60 23.97
CA VAL A 234 0.52 3.17 22.55
C VAL A 234 1.96 2.80 22.28
N GLY A 235 2.88 3.55 22.88
CA GLY A 235 4.29 3.23 22.82
C GLY A 235 4.63 1.85 23.37
N THR A 236 4.18 1.55 24.58
CA THR A 236 4.52 0.30 25.27
C THR A 236 3.98 -0.93 24.54
N LEU A 237 2.74 -0.86 24.04
CA LEU A 237 2.16 -1.94 23.25
C LEU A 237 2.84 -2.06 21.89
N TYR A 238 3.15 -0.94 21.23
CA TYR A 238 3.93 -0.96 19.99
C TYR A 238 5.28 -1.66 20.20
N ASP A 239 6.03 -1.25 21.24
CA ASP A 239 7.36 -1.79 21.56
C ASP A 239 7.30 -3.29 21.92
N GLN A 240 6.17 -3.77 22.46
CA GLN A 240 5.95 -5.20 22.76
C GLN A 240 5.71 -6.06 21.51
N TYR A 241 5.12 -5.49 20.46
CA TYR A 241 4.78 -6.20 19.23
C TYR A 241 5.79 -5.99 18.10
N ALA A 242 6.54 -4.89 18.08
CA ALA A 242 7.62 -4.60 17.12
C ALA A 242 8.90 -5.38 17.45
N ARG A 243 8.81 -6.72 17.44
CA ARG A 243 9.89 -7.63 17.83
C ARG A 243 10.98 -7.75 16.79
N THR A 244 10.61 -7.63 15.52
CA THR A 244 11.52 -7.79 14.37
C THR A 244 12.43 -6.58 14.24
N TYR A 245 11.89 -5.39 14.46
CA TYR A 245 12.64 -4.13 14.35
C TYR A 245 12.32 -3.23 15.54
N PRO A 246 12.91 -3.48 16.71
CA PRO A 246 12.71 -2.66 17.89
C PRO A 246 13.45 -1.32 17.79
N GLY A 247 12.99 -0.31 18.54
CA GLY A 247 13.66 0.98 18.70
C GLY A 247 12.94 2.15 18.02
N LEU A 248 13.54 3.34 18.13
CA LEU A 248 12.92 4.61 17.70
C LEU A 248 12.64 4.66 16.19
N HIS A 249 13.50 4.05 15.37
CA HIS A 249 13.33 3.93 13.92
C HIS A 249 12.77 2.55 13.51
N GLY A 250 12.27 1.81 14.50
CA GLY A 250 11.63 0.51 14.32
C GLY A 250 10.27 0.63 13.66
N GLY A 251 9.84 -0.45 13.02
CA GLY A 251 8.59 -0.50 12.26
C GLY A 251 7.84 -1.79 12.53
N LEU A 252 6.53 -1.70 12.72
CA LEU A 252 5.67 -2.87 12.85
C LEU A 252 5.51 -3.56 11.50
N THR A 253 5.83 -4.85 11.43
CA THR A 253 5.66 -5.65 10.21
C THR A 253 4.19 -6.05 10.01
N MET A 254 3.82 -6.49 8.80
CA MET A 254 2.45 -6.96 8.49
C MET A 254 1.98 -8.09 9.41
N VAL A 255 2.88 -9.02 9.73
CA VAL A 255 2.58 -10.17 10.60
C VAL A 255 2.36 -9.70 12.03
N GLU A 256 3.23 -8.82 12.54
CA GLU A 256 3.10 -8.28 13.90
C GLU A 256 1.86 -7.39 14.04
N PHE A 257 1.49 -6.63 13.00
CA PHE A 257 0.24 -5.87 12.96
C PHE A 257 -0.98 -6.79 12.97
N SER A 258 -0.96 -7.87 12.18
CA SER A 258 -2.03 -8.87 12.18
C SER A 258 -2.20 -9.48 13.57
N ASP A 259 -1.10 -9.91 14.21
CA ASP A 259 -1.08 -10.44 15.57
C ASP A 259 -1.61 -9.44 16.60
N LEU A 260 -1.25 -8.16 16.46
CA LEU A 260 -1.72 -7.08 17.32
C LEU A 260 -3.25 -6.93 17.19
N THR A 261 -3.77 -6.87 15.97
CA THR A 261 -5.21 -6.73 15.74
C THR A 261 -6.01 -7.98 16.10
N ASP A 262 -5.45 -9.17 15.93
CA ASP A 262 -6.09 -10.43 16.31
C ASP A 262 -6.21 -10.52 17.84
N LYS A 263 -5.14 -10.21 18.57
CA LYS A 263 -5.16 -10.27 20.04
C LYS A 263 -6.02 -9.20 20.70
N LEU A 264 -6.01 -7.98 20.16
CA LEU A 264 -6.75 -6.87 20.78
C LEU A 264 -8.21 -6.79 20.32
N ALA A 265 -8.48 -7.16 19.07
CA ALA A 265 -9.78 -6.94 18.44
C ALA A 265 -10.42 -8.22 17.84
N GLY A 266 -9.72 -9.35 17.84
CA GLY A 266 -10.20 -10.60 17.26
C GLY A 266 -10.27 -10.59 15.73
N PHE A 267 -9.59 -9.64 15.06
CA PHE A 267 -9.61 -9.52 13.61
C PHE A 267 -8.36 -10.16 13.00
N LYS A 268 -8.59 -11.22 12.22
CA LYS A 268 -7.58 -11.81 11.34
C LYS A 268 -7.68 -11.20 9.95
N TRP A 269 -6.54 -10.80 9.42
CA TRP A 269 -6.44 -10.22 8.09
C TRP A 269 -5.82 -11.21 7.10
N GLU A 270 -6.31 -11.20 5.88
CA GLU A 270 -5.65 -11.88 4.77
C GLU A 270 -4.39 -11.11 4.34
N ASP A 271 -3.40 -11.79 3.77
CA ASP A 271 -2.15 -11.16 3.30
C ASP A 271 -2.40 -10.01 2.31
N THR A 272 -3.41 -10.17 1.46
CA THR A 272 -3.88 -9.15 0.52
C THR A 272 -4.40 -7.90 1.23
N ASP A 273 -5.13 -8.09 2.33
CA ASP A 273 -5.70 -6.98 3.11
C ASP A 273 -4.63 -6.27 3.91
N LEU A 274 -3.67 -6.99 4.48
CA LEU A 274 -2.52 -6.39 5.17
C LEU A 274 -1.73 -5.49 4.21
N LYS A 275 -1.52 -5.91 2.96
CA LYS A 275 -0.88 -5.08 1.93
C LYS A 275 -1.67 -3.80 1.65
N LEU A 276 -3.00 -3.91 1.53
CA LEU A 276 -3.89 -2.75 1.34
C LEU A 276 -3.84 -1.79 2.53
N ILE A 277 -3.92 -2.33 3.75
CA ILE A 277 -3.87 -1.57 5.00
C ILE A 277 -2.53 -0.85 5.12
N PHE A 278 -1.41 -1.52 4.91
CA PHE A 278 -0.08 -0.90 4.98
C PHE A 278 0.09 0.19 3.92
N ASN A 279 -0.41 -0.05 2.69
CA ASN A 279 -0.43 0.98 1.66
C ASN A 279 -1.34 2.17 1.99
N ALA A 280 -2.34 2.00 2.85
CA ALA A 280 -3.22 3.08 3.29
C ALA A 280 -2.68 3.81 4.53
N LEU A 281 -2.03 3.10 5.45
CA LEU A 281 -1.52 3.63 6.72
C LEU A 281 -0.15 4.31 6.60
N VAL A 282 0.73 3.81 5.72
CA VAL A 282 2.04 4.41 5.51
C VAL A 282 1.87 5.67 4.65
N SER A 283 1.69 6.80 5.31
CA SER A 283 1.45 8.10 4.69
C SER A 283 2.67 8.62 3.92
N ASN A 284 3.87 8.24 4.38
CA ASN A 284 5.12 8.72 3.81
C ASN A 284 5.71 7.69 2.81
N PRO A 285 5.86 8.06 1.52
CA PRO A 285 6.36 7.16 0.48
C PRO A 285 7.79 6.67 0.74
N ILE A 286 8.59 7.38 1.55
CA ILE A 286 9.98 7.01 1.88
C ILE A 286 10.03 5.64 2.58
N TRP A 287 9.06 5.34 3.45
CA TRP A 287 8.96 4.03 4.12
C TRP A 287 8.47 2.91 3.21
N ARG A 288 7.87 3.25 2.07
CA ARG A 288 7.49 2.29 1.02
C ARG A 288 8.66 1.96 0.10
N SER A 289 9.66 2.84 0.03
CA SER A 289 10.65 2.88 -1.04
C SER A 289 12.08 2.65 -0.57
N ASN A 290 12.33 1.71 0.33
CA ASN A 290 13.63 1.04 0.34
C ASN A 290 13.52 -0.32 -0.36
N PRO A 291 13.38 -0.36 -1.70
CA PRO A 291 13.72 -1.56 -2.42
C PRO A 291 15.23 -1.72 -2.23
N THR A 292 15.64 -2.87 -1.70
CA THR A 292 17.04 -3.33 -1.70
C THR A 292 17.99 -2.55 -0.79
N GLY A 293 17.76 -2.58 0.52
CA GLY A 293 18.91 -2.73 1.41
C GLY A 293 19.55 -4.08 1.12
N PHE A 294 20.76 -4.11 0.55
CA PHE A 294 21.56 -5.33 0.57
C PHE A 294 21.87 -5.63 2.03
N GLY A 295 21.13 -6.57 2.62
CA GLY A 295 21.52 -7.13 3.91
C GLY A 295 22.97 -7.59 3.83
N ALA A 296 23.70 -7.54 4.95
CA ALA A 296 25.14 -7.81 5.03
C ALA A 296 25.60 -9.19 4.47
N GLY A 297 24.67 -10.04 4.00
CA GLY A 297 24.93 -11.30 3.30
C GLY A 297 24.62 -11.34 1.79
N GLY A 298 24.40 -10.20 1.12
CA GLY A 298 24.20 -10.14 -0.34
C GLY A 298 22.90 -10.78 -0.85
N GLN A 299 22.07 -11.34 0.03
CA GLN A 299 20.72 -11.77 -0.27
C GLN A 299 19.81 -10.53 -0.35
N PRO A 300 19.00 -10.39 -1.42
CA PRO A 300 17.99 -9.36 -1.47
C PRO A 300 16.94 -9.66 -0.40
N THR A 301 17.10 -9.04 0.77
CA THR A 301 16.03 -8.96 1.76
C THR A 301 14.94 -8.11 1.15
N VAL A 302 13.80 -8.74 0.85
CA VAL A 302 12.58 -8.01 0.51
C VAL A 302 12.22 -7.27 1.79
N ASP A 303 12.60 -6.00 1.88
CA ASP A 303 12.21 -5.16 3.00
C ASP A 303 10.68 -5.07 2.99
N PHE A 304 10.06 -5.79 3.93
CA PHE A 304 8.63 -5.74 4.12
C PHE A 304 8.25 -4.32 4.49
N ALA A 305 7.15 -3.81 3.91
CA ALA A 305 6.60 -2.53 4.33
C ALA A 305 6.35 -2.58 5.84
N ARG A 306 6.71 -1.51 6.53
CA ARG A 306 6.61 -1.39 7.99
C ARG A 306 5.81 -0.15 8.33
N ILE A 307 5.04 -0.21 9.40
CA ILE A 307 4.32 0.96 9.92
C ILE A 307 5.18 1.57 11.02
N PRO A 308 5.70 2.80 10.85
CA PRO A 308 6.36 3.53 11.91
C PRO A 308 5.42 3.78 13.09
N ARG A 309 5.98 3.94 14.28
CA ARG A 309 5.21 4.18 15.51
C ARG A 309 4.33 5.41 15.39
N GLU A 310 4.84 6.46 14.75
CA GLU A 310 4.17 7.75 14.57
C GLU A 310 2.96 7.62 13.65
N ASP A 311 3.09 6.85 12.57
CA ASP A 311 2.00 6.57 11.63
C ASP A 311 0.90 5.73 12.30
N LEU A 312 1.28 4.72 13.12
CA LEU A 312 0.29 3.93 13.86
C LEU A 312 -0.47 4.79 14.87
N VAL A 313 0.25 5.61 15.66
CA VAL A 313 -0.36 6.53 16.63
C VAL A 313 -1.24 7.56 15.91
N GLY A 314 -0.75 8.11 14.79
CA GLY A 314 -1.47 9.06 13.95
C GLY A 314 -2.75 8.46 13.36
N TRP A 315 -2.71 7.19 12.94
CA TRP A 315 -3.88 6.46 12.49
C TRP A 315 -4.88 6.25 13.63
N VAL A 316 -4.45 5.72 14.78
CA VAL A 316 -5.33 5.45 15.94
C VAL A 316 -6.04 6.72 16.41
N ARG A 317 -5.31 7.85 16.44
CA ARG A 317 -5.85 9.17 16.83
C ARG A 317 -6.57 9.89 15.68
N GLY A 318 -6.36 9.46 14.44
CA GLY A 318 -6.80 10.14 13.23
C GLY A 318 -8.19 9.74 12.75
N GLY A 319 -8.53 10.26 11.57
CA GLY A 319 -9.81 10.03 10.89
C GLY A 319 -9.99 8.61 10.35
N ILE A 320 -11.12 8.38 9.69
CA ILE A 320 -11.42 7.10 9.04
C ILE A 320 -10.50 6.90 7.84
N VAL A 321 -9.88 5.72 7.75
CA VAL A 321 -9.07 5.31 6.60
C VAL A 321 -9.92 4.45 5.67
N TRP A 322 -10.07 4.90 4.43
CA TRP A 322 -10.79 4.20 3.37
C TRP A 322 -9.84 3.27 2.61
N LEU A 323 -10.19 1.98 2.51
CA LEU A 323 -9.45 0.93 1.78
C LEU A 323 -9.92 0.75 0.33
#